data_AF-A0A8D8ZUB9-F1
#
_entry.id   AF-A0A8D8ZUB9-F1
#
_cell.length_a   1.000
_cell.length_b   1.000
_cell.length_c   1.000
_cell.angle_alpha   90.00
_cell.angle_beta   90.00
_cell.angle_gamma   90.00
#
_symmetry.space_group_name_H-M   'P 1'
#
loop_
_entity.id
_entity.type
_entity.pdbx_description
1 polymer ?
#
loop_
_entity_poly.entity_id
_entity_poly.type
_entity_poly.pdbx_seq_one_letter_code
_entity_poly.pdbx_strand_id
1 'polypeptide(L)'
;MVAPPPLINEETPLIMDDLTTPIENKHKRVYKADICALLFGIGTWVLINGMFTQLPLLVKTAPEGWSLPSYLVILIQLANIGPIAYSVLRIGFPQYLHETCLIYVVMILGCVSMLYMALYYQETSPLVSSPHSTHLFLATFLIALVCCTSSVLFTPFMGKFPEVYLISYLLGEGLSGFLPSIIALIQGKMTLRVYAVLTQSSFFFPRRLPLGDCLKILLTHIF
;
A
#
# COMPACT_ATOMS: atom_id res chain seq x y z
N MET A 1 15.04 8.05 78.75
CA MET A 1 14.21 9.19 78.33
C MET A 1 14.22 9.23 76.81
N VAL A 2 13.15 8.75 76.18
CA VAL A 2 13.00 8.73 74.72
C VAL A 2 11.87 9.71 74.39
N ALA A 3 12.15 10.69 73.53
CA ALA A 3 11.16 11.68 73.10
C ALA A 3 10.07 11.03 72.24
N PRO A 4 8.81 11.49 72.30
CA PRO A 4 7.74 10.93 71.49
C PRO A 4 7.87 11.33 70.00
N PRO A 5 7.39 10.50 69.06
CA PRO A 5 7.39 10.82 67.63
C PRO A 5 6.35 11.90 67.30
N PRO A 6 6.55 12.70 66.23
CA PRO A 6 5.61 13.74 65.83
C PRO A 6 4.32 13.15 65.24
N LEU A 7 3.20 13.80 65.55
CA LEU A 7 1.86 13.49 65.07
C LEU A 7 1.78 13.70 63.55
N ILE A 8 1.32 12.67 62.84
CA ILE A 8 0.95 12.73 61.43
C ILE A 8 -0.42 13.42 61.37
N ASN A 9 -0.47 14.62 60.80
CA ASN A 9 -1.72 15.33 60.57
C ASN A 9 -2.50 14.60 59.47
N GLU A 10 -3.74 14.22 59.76
CA GLU A 10 -4.75 13.80 58.80
C GLU A 10 -5.04 14.93 57.83
N GLU A 11 -4.41 14.93 56.67
CA GLU A 11 -4.86 15.64 55.46
C GLU A 11 -4.06 15.09 54.27
N THR A 12 -4.29 13.84 53.90
CA THR A 12 -4.01 13.37 52.54
C THR A 12 -5.26 13.60 51.71
N PRO A 13 -5.37 14.72 50.97
CA PRO A 13 -6.33 14.78 49.88
C PRO A 13 -5.93 13.69 48.89
N LEU A 14 -6.91 12.84 48.57
CA LEU A 14 -6.87 11.84 47.52
C LEU A 14 -6.36 12.52 46.23
N ILE A 15 -5.10 12.30 45.85
CA ILE A 15 -4.57 12.72 44.54
C ILE A 15 -5.22 11.81 43.49
N MET A 16 -6.45 12.15 43.13
CA MET A 16 -7.21 11.59 42.01
C MET A 16 -7.55 12.75 41.08
N ASP A 17 -6.55 13.57 40.77
CA ASP A 17 -6.70 14.79 39.97
C ASP A 17 -5.51 14.97 39.01
N ASP A 18 -5.02 13.88 38.40
CA ASP A 18 -4.15 13.98 37.22
C ASP A 18 -4.24 12.75 36.28
N LEU A 19 -5.45 12.33 35.94
CA LEU A 19 -5.71 11.43 34.80
C LEU A 19 -6.65 12.04 33.76
N THR A 20 -6.98 13.32 33.91
CA THR A 20 -7.89 14.09 33.04
C THR A 20 -7.31 15.44 32.67
N THR A 21 -5.99 15.57 32.58
CA THR A 21 -5.41 16.53 31.66
C THR A 21 -5.35 15.83 30.30
N PRO A 22 -6.36 15.99 29.39
CA PRO A 22 -6.09 15.70 27.99
C PRO A 22 -4.89 16.58 27.66
N ILE A 23 -3.84 15.96 27.14
CA ILE A 23 -2.59 16.60 26.74
C ILE A 23 -2.95 17.71 25.75
N GLU A 24 -3.27 18.89 26.25
CA GLU A 24 -3.52 20.10 25.45
C GLU A 24 -2.17 20.67 25.03
N ASN A 25 -1.35 19.83 24.40
CA ASN A 25 -0.51 20.32 23.33
C ASN A 25 -1.42 20.48 22.12
N LYS A 26 -2.14 21.61 22.10
CA LYS A 26 -2.83 22.12 20.92
C LYS A 26 -1.77 22.57 19.92
N HIS A 27 -1.01 21.61 19.38
CA HIS A 27 -0.21 21.83 18.19
C HIS A 27 -1.19 22.26 17.11
N LYS A 28 -1.08 23.54 16.72
CA LYS A 28 -1.91 24.15 15.69
C LYS A 28 -1.78 23.28 14.43
N ARG A 29 -2.79 22.44 14.20
CA ARG A 29 -2.82 21.48 13.11
C ARG A 29 -2.69 22.23 11.79
N VAL A 30 -1.67 21.90 11.02
CA VAL A 30 -1.42 22.53 9.73
C VAL A 30 -1.95 21.60 8.66
N TYR A 31 -3.05 21.99 8.01
CA TYR A 31 -3.70 21.17 6.97
C TYR A 31 -2.73 20.77 5.85
N LYS A 32 -1.72 21.59 5.54
CA LYS A 32 -0.67 21.26 4.56
C LYS A 32 0.12 20.02 4.98
N ALA A 33 0.47 19.91 6.26
CA ALA A 33 1.20 18.76 6.78
C ALA A 33 0.33 17.49 6.79
N ASP A 34 -0.97 17.62 7.05
CA ASP A 34 -1.92 16.50 6.89
C ASP A 34 -2.00 16.00 5.45
N ILE A 35 -2.11 16.92 4.48
CA ILE A 35 -2.15 16.56 3.05
C ILE A 35 -0.84 15.90 2.64
N CYS A 36 0.31 16.43 3.07
CA CYS A 36 1.61 15.82 2.80
C CYS A 36 1.73 14.43 3.41
N ALA A 37 1.32 14.24 4.67
CA ALA A 37 1.34 12.95 5.34
C ALA A 37 0.42 11.93 4.63
N LEU A 38 -0.76 12.37 4.19
CA LEU A 38 -1.71 11.54 3.47
C LEU A 38 -1.18 11.12 2.09
N LEU A 39 -0.61 12.05 1.32
CA LEU A 39 0.04 11.74 0.04
C LEU A 39 1.26 10.82 0.22
N PHE A 40 2.02 11.02 1.29
CA PHE A 40 3.16 10.20 1.64
C PHE A 40 2.74 8.76 1.97
N GLY A 41 1.65 8.58 2.72
CA GLY A 41 1.03 7.29 2.98
C GLY A 41 0.46 6.63 1.73
N ILE A 42 -0.20 7.38 0.83
CA ILE A 42 -0.68 6.82 -0.45
C ILE A 42 0.49 6.22 -1.24
N GLY A 43 1.63 6.90 -1.25
CA GLY A 43 2.83 6.50 -1.99
C GLY A 43 3.40 5.14 -1.60
N THR A 44 3.13 4.62 -0.39
CA THR A 44 3.74 3.37 0.08
C THR A 44 3.21 2.14 -0.66
N TRP A 45 1.93 2.14 -1.06
CA TRP A 45 1.29 0.96 -1.67
C TRP A 45 0.56 1.23 -3.00
N VAL A 46 0.42 2.49 -3.43
CA VAL A 46 -0.34 2.85 -4.65
C VAL A 46 0.16 2.14 -5.90
N LEU A 47 1.47 1.85 -5.98
CA LEU A 47 2.10 1.21 -7.13
C LEU A 47 1.65 -0.25 -7.29
N ILE A 48 1.80 -1.06 -6.23
CA ILE A 48 1.37 -2.46 -6.22
C ILE A 48 -0.15 -2.54 -6.35
N ASN A 49 -0.88 -1.73 -5.59
CA ASN A 49 -2.34 -1.70 -5.67
C ASN A 49 -2.82 -1.33 -7.08
N GLY A 50 -2.17 -0.35 -7.72
CA GLY A 50 -2.42 0.01 -9.12
C GLY A 50 -2.21 -1.14 -10.08
N MET A 51 -1.08 -1.83 -9.97
CA MET A 51 -0.78 -2.99 -10.78
C MET A 51 -1.80 -4.13 -10.58
N PHE A 52 -2.20 -4.44 -9.34
CA PHE A 52 -3.23 -5.46 -9.08
C PHE A 52 -4.61 -5.07 -9.62
N THR A 53 -4.99 -3.78 -9.60
CA THR A 53 -6.25 -3.36 -10.23
C THR A 53 -6.26 -3.53 -11.75
N GLN A 54 -5.09 -3.48 -12.40
CA GLN A 54 -4.93 -3.71 -13.85
C GLN A 54 -4.67 -5.17 -14.22
N LEU A 55 -4.46 -6.04 -13.22
CA LEU A 55 -4.11 -7.43 -13.41
C LEU A 55 -5.05 -8.21 -14.34
N PRO A 56 -6.39 -8.01 -14.32
CA PRO A 56 -7.29 -8.72 -15.24
C PRO A 56 -7.07 -8.38 -16.72
N LEU A 57 -6.48 -7.21 -17.02
CA LEU A 57 -6.07 -6.84 -18.38
C LEU A 57 -4.71 -7.42 -18.71
N LEU A 58 -3.77 -7.38 -17.75
CA LEU A 58 -2.41 -7.87 -17.91
C LEU A 58 -2.35 -9.38 -18.16
N VAL A 59 -3.20 -10.16 -17.48
CA VAL A 59 -3.35 -11.61 -17.65
C VAL A 59 -3.78 -11.99 -19.08
N LYS A 60 -4.46 -11.10 -19.82
CA LYS A 60 -4.87 -11.38 -21.20
C LYS A 60 -3.75 -11.23 -22.21
N THR A 61 -2.75 -10.40 -21.90
CA THR A 61 -1.64 -10.08 -22.80
C THR A 61 -0.36 -10.82 -22.41
N ALA A 62 -0.21 -11.18 -21.13
CA ALA A 62 0.97 -11.86 -20.62
C ALA A 62 0.98 -13.36 -21.01
N PRO A 63 2.14 -13.92 -21.39
CA PRO A 63 2.28 -15.34 -21.70
C PRO A 63 1.96 -16.28 -20.52
N GLU A 64 2.07 -15.81 -19.28
CA GLU A 64 1.80 -16.60 -18.07
C GLU A 64 0.30 -16.79 -17.77
N GLY A 65 -0.58 -15.98 -18.36
CA GLY A 65 -2.01 -16.06 -18.12
C GLY A 65 -2.36 -15.98 -16.62
N TRP A 66 -3.24 -16.86 -16.16
CA TRP A 66 -3.74 -16.85 -14.77
C TRP A 66 -2.73 -17.34 -13.72
N SER A 67 -1.55 -17.79 -14.12
CA SER A 67 -0.44 -18.06 -13.19
C SER A 67 0.33 -16.78 -12.81
N LEU A 68 0.15 -15.70 -13.58
CA LEU A 68 0.79 -14.41 -13.35
C LEU A 68 0.58 -13.85 -11.92
N PRO A 69 -0.66 -13.79 -11.38
CA PRO A 69 -0.89 -13.27 -10.02
C PRO A 69 -0.07 -14.02 -8.96
N SER A 70 0.05 -15.34 -9.10
CA SER A 70 0.80 -16.18 -8.15
C SER A 70 2.29 -15.84 -8.16
N TYR A 71 2.88 -15.62 -9.34
CA TYR A 71 4.28 -15.19 -9.45
C TYR A 71 4.50 -13.81 -8.83
N LEU A 72 3.60 -12.86 -9.09
CA LEU A 72 3.68 -11.50 -8.54
C LEU A 72 3.63 -11.50 -7.02
N VAL A 73 2.74 -12.31 -6.42
CA VAL A 73 2.67 -12.46 -4.95
C VAL A 73 3.97 -13.04 -4.41
N ILE A 74 4.55 -14.08 -5.04
CA ILE A 74 5.83 -14.64 -4.60
C ILE A 74 6.93 -13.57 -4.61
N LEU A 75 7.00 -12.75 -5.66
CA LEU A 75 7.97 -11.65 -5.75
C LEU A 75 7.78 -10.60 -4.65
N ILE A 76 6.53 -10.29 -4.28
CA ILE A 76 6.20 -9.40 -3.17
C ILE A 76 6.65 -10.00 -1.83
N GLN A 77 6.46 -11.31 -1.64
CA GLN A 77 6.93 -11.98 -0.43
C GLN A 77 8.46 -11.94 -0.33
N LEU A 78 9.17 -12.12 -1.44
CA LEU A 78 10.63 -12.01 -1.50
C LEU A 78 11.11 -10.57 -1.21
N ALA A 79 10.32 -9.57 -1.61
CA ALA A 79 10.62 -8.16 -1.39
C ALA A 79 10.64 -7.76 0.10
N ASN A 80 10.12 -8.59 1.01
CA ASN A 80 10.28 -8.41 2.46
C ASN A 80 11.76 -8.45 2.92
N ILE A 81 12.68 -8.86 2.05
CA ILE A 81 14.11 -8.67 2.27
C ILE A 81 14.48 -7.19 2.51
N GLY A 82 13.71 -6.23 1.96
CA GLY A 82 13.90 -4.80 2.18
C GLY A 82 13.76 -4.38 3.66
N PRO A 83 12.60 -4.60 4.30
CA PRO A 83 12.42 -4.44 5.74
C PRO A 83 13.46 -5.15 6.61
N ILE A 84 13.82 -6.39 6.26
CA ILE A 84 14.82 -7.17 6.99
C ILE A 84 16.18 -6.48 6.89
N ALA A 85 16.61 -6.11 5.69
CA ALA A 85 17.86 -5.40 5.45
C ALA A 85 17.90 -4.06 6.21
N TYR A 86 16.81 -3.29 6.16
CA TYR A 86 16.70 -2.05 6.92
C TYR A 86 16.83 -2.29 8.44
N SER A 87 16.15 -3.32 8.96
CA SER A 87 16.20 -3.66 10.39
C SER A 87 17.61 -4.08 10.83
N VAL A 88 18.29 -4.92 10.03
CA VAL A 88 19.68 -5.34 10.30
C VAL A 88 20.64 -4.16 10.25
N LEU A 89 20.52 -3.29 9.24
CA LEU A 89 21.33 -2.08 9.15
C LEU A 89 21.10 -1.17 10.35
N ARG A 90 19.84 -1.01 10.79
CA ARG A 90 19.48 -0.18 11.95
C ARG A 90 20.09 -0.66 13.25
N ILE A 91 20.17 -1.98 13.43
CA ILE A 91 20.78 -2.60 14.62
C ILE A 91 22.32 -2.54 14.53
N GLY A 92 22.90 -2.85 13.38
CA GLY A 92 24.36 -2.95 13.22
C GLY A 92 25.07 -1.60 13.08
N PHE A 93 24.43 -0.60 12.46
CA PHE A 93 25.06 0.66 12.07
C PHE A 93 24.15 1.88 12.31
N PRO A 94 23.63 2.09 13.54
CA PRO A 94 22.65 3.15 13.81
C PRO A 94 23.19 4.56 13.49
N GLN A 95 24.49 4.79 13.70
CA GLN A 95 25.15 6.10 13.51
C GLN A 95 25.31 6.53 12.04
N TYR A 96 25.16 5.62 11.08
CA TYR A 96 25.30 5.92 9.64
C TYR A 96 23.95 6.05 8.91
N LEU A 97 22.83 5.78 9.60
CA LEU A 97 21.51 5.75 8.99
C LEU A 97 20.79 7.07 9.17
N HIS A 98 20.91 7.93 8.15
CA HIS A 98 20.04 9.07 8.00
C HIS A 98 18.72 8.64 7.34
N GLU A 99 17.66 8.47 8.15
CA GLU A 99 16.31 8.08 7.69
C GLU A 99 15.82 8.93 6.53
N THR A 100 16.05 10.26 6.57
CA THR A 100 15.68 11.17 5.48
C THR A 100 16.37 10.82 4.16
N CYS A 101 17.66 10.46 4.19
CA CYS A 101 18.40 10.05 3.00
C CYS A 101 17.82 8.76 2.41
N LEU A 102 17.54 7.77 3.27
CA LEU A 102 16.92 6.51 2.86
C LEU A 102 15.54 6.74 2.22
N ILE A 103 14.73 7.64 2.78
CA ILE A 103 13.42 7.98 2.22
C ILE A 103 13.57 8.52 0.80
N TYR A 104 14.48 9.46 0.57
CA TYR A 104 14.74 9.99 -0.77
C TYR A 104 15.22 8.90 -1.74
N VAL A 105 16.13 8.03 -1.31
CA VAL A 105 16.63 6.91 -2.14
C VAL A 105 15.49 5.96 -2.52
N VAL A 106 14.69 5.54 -1.55
CA VAL A 106 13.54 4.64 -1.77
C VAL A 106 12.51 5.29 -2.68
N MET A 107 12.27 6.60 -2.55
CA MET A 107 11.32 7.32 -3.41
C MET A 107 11.81 7.47 -4.84
N ILE A 108 13.08 7.82 -5.04
CA ILE A 108 13.67 7.89 -6.39
C ILE A 108 13.64 6.50 -7.04
N LEU A 109 14.02 5.46 -6.29
CA LEU A 109 13.97 4.08 -6.77
C LEU A 109 12.54 3.67 -7.16
N GLY A 110 11.54 4.06 -6.36
CA GLY A 110 10.12 3.85 -6.67
C GLY A 110 9.69 4.51 -7.98
N CYS A 111 10.03 5.79 -8.17
CA CYS A 111 9.72 6.52 -9.39
C CYS A 111 10.40 5.89 -10.63
N VAL A 112 11.67 5.53 -10.53
CA VAL A 112 12.42 4.87 -11.61
C VAL A 112 11.81 3.51 -11.94
N SER A 113 11.46 2.72 -10.92
CA SER A 113 10.87 1.38 -11.11
C SER A 113 9.49 1.46 -11.75
N MET A 114 8.67 2.45 -11.37
CA MET A 114 7.38 2.71 -11.99
C MET A 114 7.54 3.11 -13.46
N LEU A 115 8.47 4.02 -13.77
CA LEU A 115 8.75 4.44 -15.14
C LEU A 115 9.24 3.26 -15.98
N TYR A 116 10.12 2.43 -15.42
CA TYR A 116 10.59 1.20 -16.04
C TYR A 116 9.43 0.24 -16.34
N MET A 117 8.52 0.02 -15.38
CA MET A 117 7.31 -0.79 -15.60
C MET A 117 6.47 -0.19 -16.75
N ALA A 118 6.21 1.11 -16.73
CA ALA A 118 5.37 1.76 -17.74
C ALA A 118 5.92 1.63 -19.17
N LEU A 119 7.24 1.62 -19.34
CA LEU A 119 7.88 1.52 -20.65
C LEU A 119 8.05 0.08 -21.13
N TYR A 120 8.37 -0.86 -20.23
CA TYR A 120 8.83 -2.20 -20.59
C TYR A 120 7.86 -3.34 -20.20
N TYR A 121 6.64 -3.05 -19.73
CA TYR A 121 5.72 -4.10 -19.30
C TYR A 121 5.30 -5.09 -20.40
N GLN A 122 5.36 -4.70 -21.68
CA GLN A 122 5.00 -5.55 -22.82
C GLN A 122 6.17 -6.40 -23.33
N GLU A 123 7.40 -6.07 -22.94
CA GLU A 123 8.59 -6.73 -23.46
C GLU A 123 8.77 -8.10 -22.81
N THR A 124 8.71 -9.14 -23.64
CA THR A 124 8.91 -10.54 -23.21
C THR A 124 10.30 -11.01 -23.61
N SER A 125 10.99 -11.72 -22.71
CA SER A 125 12.27 -12.35 -23.02
C SER A 125 12.10 -13.86 -23.13
N PRO A 126 12.75 -14.52 -24.10
CA PRO A 126 12.76 -15.98 -24.16
C PRO A 126 13.67 -16.52 -23.05
N LEU A 127 13.07 -16.97 -21.95
CA LEU A 127 13.79 -17.63 -20.86
C LEU A 127 13.39 -19.11 -20.86
N VAL A 128 14.37 -20.01 -20.98
CA VAL A 128 14.16 -21.47 -20.85
C VAL A 128 12.94 -21.95 -21.68
N SER A 129 13.02 -21.82 -23.00
CA SER A 129 12.06 -22.36 -24.00
C SER A 129 10.65 -21.76 -24.09
N SER A 130 10.25 -20.82 -23.21
CA SER A 130 8.97 -20.09 -23.29
C SER A 130 9.17 -18.56 -23.21
N PRO A 131 8.36 -17.74 -23.89
CA PRO A 131 8.33 -16.30 -23.63
C PRO A 131 7.85 -16.05 -22.20
N HIS A 132 8.58 -15.22 -21.46
CA HIS A 132 8.24 -14.82 -20.10
C HIS A 132 8.30 -13.30 -19.95
N SER A 133 7.42 -12.77 -19.11
CA SER A 133 7.29 -11.34 -18.74
C SER A 133 8.36 -10.92 -17.73
N THR A 134 9.63 -11.15 -18.05
CA THR A 134 10.75 -10.91 -17.13
C THR A 134 10.89 -9.44 -16.72
N HIS A 135 10.63 -8.50 -17.64
CA HIS A 135 10.64 -7.06 -17.35
C HIS A 135 9.55 -6.71 -16.33
N LEU A 136 8.35 -7.26 -16.49
CA LEU A 136 7.24 -7.09 -15.55
C LEU A 136 7.59 -7.66 -14.17
N PHE A 137 8.22 -8.83 -14.10
CA PHE A 137 8.65 -9.45 -12.85
C PHE A 137 9.71 -8.64 -12.13
N LEU A 138 10.76 -8.20 -12.85
CA LEU A 138 11.80 -7.36 -12.30
C LEU A 138 11.22 -6.03 -11.78
N ALA A 139 10.39 -5.38 -12.58
CA ALA A 139 9.76 -4.12 -12.20
C ALA A 139 8.86 -4.31 -10.96
N THR A 140 8.07 -5.38 -10.92
CA THR A 140 7.21 -5.72 -9.78
C THR A 140 8.04 -5.96 -8.52
N PHE A 141 9.14 -6.70 -8.63
CA PHE A 141 10.03 -6.96 -7.50
C PHE A 141 10.63 -5.66 -6.94
N LEU A 142 11.14 -4.78 -7.81
CA LEU A 142 11.71 -3.49 -7.40
C LEU A 142 10.66 -2.59 -6.75
N ILE A 143 9.46 -2.50 -7.35
CA ILE A 143 8.33 -1.76 -6.78
C ILE A 143 7.94 -2.35 -5.42
N ALA A 144 7.81 -3.67 -5.31
CA ALA A 144 7.46 -4.34 -4.06
C ALA A 144 8.52 -4.10 -2.98
N LEU A 145 9.80 -4.11 -3.34
CA LEU A 145 10.90 -3.84 -2.42
C LEU A 145 10.80 -2.41 -1.87
N VAL A 146 10.52 -1.44 -2.74
CA VAL A 146 10.25 -0.05 -2.35
C VAL A 146 9.01 0.03 -1.43
N CYS A 147 7.90 -0.60 -1.81
CA CYS A 147 6.65 -0.58 -1.04
C CYS A 147 6.84 -1.16 0.37
N CYS A 148 7.36 -2.38 0.48
CA CYS A 148 7.62 -3.04 1.75
C CYS A 148 8.58 -2.23 2.63
N THR A 149 9.67 -1.72 2.06
CA THR A 149 10.66 -0.92 2.81
C THR A 149 10.08 0.41 3.26
N SER A 150 9.24 1.05 2.42
CA SER A 150 8.66 2.36 2.72
C SER A 150 7.76 2.32 3.97
N SER A 151 6.86 1.34 4.12
CA SER A 151 6.00 1.27 5.30
C SER A 151 6.78 1.14 6.62
N VAL A 152 7.91 0.43 6.61
CA VAL A 152 8.78 0.25 7.80
C VAL A 152 9.68 1.46 8.06
N LEU A 153 10.09 2.18 7.01
CA LEU A 153 10.93 3.36 7.12
C LEU A 153 10.13 4.64 7.45
N PHE A 154 8.92 4.76 6.90
CA PHE A 154 8.11 5.97 6.96
C PHE A 154 7.41 6.12 8.31
N THR A 155 6.99 5.01 8.91
CA THR A 155 6.36 4.98 10.24
C THR A 155 7.25 5.63 11.33
N PRO A 156 8.52 5.21 11.55
CA PRO A 156 9.38 5.84 12.55
C PRO A 156 9.72 7.30 12.21
N PHE A 157 9.82 7.64 10.91
CA PHE A 157 9.99 9.03 10.48
C PHE A 157 8.79 9.90 10.84
N MET A 158 7.57 9.40 10.63
CA MET A 158 6.32 10.08 11.01
C MET A 158 6.18 10.20 12.53
N GLY A 159 6.77 9.28 13.31
CA GLY A 159 6.85 9.36 14.77
C GLY A 159 7.66 10.56 15.30
N LYS A 160 8.40 11.28 14.45
CA LYS A 160 9.07 12.55 14.83
C LYS A 160 8.13 13.75 14.84
N PHE A 161 6.94 13.60 14.25
CA PHE A 161 5.91 14.63 14.20
C PHE A 161 4.79 14.32 15.22
N PRO A 162 3.93 15.30 15.54
CA PRO A 162 2.76 15.05 16.37
C PRO A 162 1.91 13.88 15.86
N GLU A 163 1.42 13.04 16.78
CA GLU A 163 0.68 11.80 16.50
C GLU A 163 -0.50 11.98 15.52
N VAL A 164 -1.11 13.17 15.53
CA VAL A 164 -2.19 13.55 14.60
C VAL A 164 -1.79 13.34 13.12
N TYR A 165 -0.53 13.59 12.76
CA TYR A 165 -0.05 13.39 11.39
C TYR A 165 0.27 11.92 11.07
N LEU A 166 0.61 11.10 12.07
CA LEU A 166 0.76 9.66 11.90
C LEU A 166 -0.57 9.02 11.50
N ILE A 167 -1.68 9.48 12.11
CA ILE A 167 -3.04 9.05 11.72
C ILE A 167 -3.31 9.41 10.25
N SER A 168 -3.00 10.64 9.83
CA SER A 168 -3.16 11.07 8.43
C SER A 168 -2.33 10.23 7.45
N TYR A 169 -1.12 9.82 7.84
CA TYR A 169 -0.28 8.89 7.09
C TYR A 169 -0.92 7.49 6.96
N LEU A 170 -1.39 6.90 8.06
CA LEU A 170 -2.03 5.58 8.07
C LEU A 170 -3.34 5.58 7.25
N LEU A 171 -4.10 6.68 7.30
CA LEU A 171 -5.25 6.89 6.41
C LEU A 171 -4.81 6.90 4.93
N GLY A 172 -3.70 7.57 4.62
CA GLY A 172 -3.11 7.56 3.28
C GLY A 172 -2.75 6.16 2.79
N GLU A 173 -2.10 5.34 3.63
CA GLU A 173 -1.80 3.94 3.28
C GLU A 173 -3.07 3.15 2.95
N GLY A 174 -4.15 3.32 3.72
CA GLY A 174 -5.45 2.71 3.41
C GLY A 174 -6.07 3.21 2.10
N LEU A 175 -5.95 4.51 1.79
CA LEU A 175 -6.47 5.12 0.56
C LEU A 175 -5.69 4.71 -0.70
N SER A 176 -4.48 4.17 -0.55
CA SER A 176 -3.64 3.75 -1.67
C SER A 176 -4.27 2.68 -2.57
N GLY A 177 -5.16 1.83 -2.03
CA GLY A 177 -5.93 0.84 -2.80
C GLY A 177 -7.24 1.39 -3.35
N PHE A 178 -7.80 2.40 -2.68
CA PHE A 178 -9.04 3.05 -3.09
C PHE A 178 -8.86 3.87 -4.38
N LEU A 179 -7.77 4.62 -4.49
CA LEU A 179 -7.50 5.47 -5.66
C LEU A 179 -7.43 4.69 -6.98
N PRO A 180 -6.63 3.61 -7.11
CA PRO A 180 -6.62 2.81 -8.31
C PRO A 180 -7.96 2.16 -8.63
N SER A 181 -8.75 1.80 -7.62
CA SER A 181 -10.08 1.22 -7.80
C SER A 181 -11.06 2.21 -8.45
N ILE A 182 -11.02 3.49 -8.07
CA ILE A 182 -11.80 4.55 -8.73
C ILE A 182 -11.37 4.68 -10.19
N ILE A 183 -10.06 4.74 -10.44
CA ILE A 183 -9.49 4.86 -11.79
C ILE A 183 -9.93 3.66 -12.65
N ALA A 184 -9.83 2.45 -12.12
CA ALA A 184 -10.26 1.22 -12.78
C ALA A 184 -11.76 1.23 -13.08
N LEU A 185 -12.60 1.76 -12.18
CA LEU A 185 -14.04 1.90 -12.42
C LEU A 185 -14.35 2.89 -13.55
N ILE A 186 -13.63 4.02 -13.59
CA ILE A 186 -13.74 5.02 -14.67
C ILE A 186 -13.30 4.40 -16.01
N GLN A 187 -12.18 3.68 -16.01
CA GLN A 187 -11.67 2.96 -17.18
C GLN A 187 -12.65 1.88 -17.65
N GLY A 188 -13.21 1.08 -16.74
CA GLY A 188 -14.17 0.03 -17.06
C GLY A 188 -15.45 0.57 -17.72
N LYS A 189 -15.97 1.72 -17.24
CA LYS A 189 -17.09 2.42 -17.89
C LYS A 189 -16.75 2.90 -19.30
N MET A 190 -15.51 3.34 -19.51
CA MET A 190 -15.03 3.77 -20.84
C MET A 190 -14.91 2.60 -21.80
N THR A 191 -14.33 1.48 -21.36
CA THR A 191 -14.22 0.25 -22.14
C THR A 191 -15.59 -0.30 -22.53
N LEU A 192 -16.53 -0.40 -21.59
CA LEU A 192 -17.91 -0.85 -21.88
C LEU A 192 -18.63 0.08 -22.87
N ARG A 193 -18.41 1.40 -22.81
CA ARG A 193 -18.97 2.35 -23.78
C ARG A 193 -18.39 2.15 -25.18
N VAL A 194 -17.08 1.92 -25.31
CA VAL A 194 -16.43 1.67 -26.62
C VAL A 194 -16.92 0.35 -27.20
N TYR A 195 -16.99 -0.72 -26.43
CA TYR A 195 -17.56 -1.98 -26.91
C TYR A 195 -19.03 -1.84 -27.30
N ALA A 196 -19.86 -1.11 -26.54
CA ALA A 196 -21.27 -0.88 -26.88
C ALA A 196 -21.45 -0.04 -28.16
N VAL A 197 -20.56 0.92 -28.43
CA VAL A 197 -20.55 1.71 -29.68
C VAL A 197 -20.03 0.88 -30.85
N LEU A 198 -19.03 0.03 -30.64
CA LEU A 198 -18.47 -0.85 -31.68
C LEU A 198 -19.33 -2.09 -31.97
N THR A 199 -20.14 -2.57 -31.03
CA THR A 199 -21.06 -3.71 -31.23
C THR A 199 -22.43 -3.31 -31.76
N GLN A 200 -22.68 -2.01 -32.01
CA GLN A 200 -23.91 -1.56 -32.65
C GLN A 200 -24.03 -2.04 -34.11
N SER A 201 -22.98 -2.61 -34.71
CA SER A 201 -23.03 -3.29 -36.01
C SER A 201 -23.06 -4.81 -35.96
N SER A 202 -22.71 -5.49 -34.87
CA SER A 202 -22.69 -6.97 -34.82
C SER A 202 -22.50 -7.55 -33.41
N PHE A 203 -23.46 -7.42 -32.49
CA PHE A 203 -23.72 -8.50 -31.52
C PHE A 203 -25.09 -8.37 -30.84
N PHE A 204 -25.94 -9.36 -31.10
CA PHE A 204 -27.23 -9.56 -30.48
C PHE A 204 -27.03 -9.93 -28.99
N PHE A 205 -27.26 -8.96 -28.09
CA PHE A 205 -27.29 -9.21 -26.65
C PHE A 205 -28.66 -9.84 -26.31
N PRO A 206 -28.76 -11.12 -25.89
CA PRO A 206 -30.04 -11.65 -25.45
C PRO A 206 -30.44 -10.94 -24.16
N ARG A 207 -31.56 -10.22 -24.25
CA ARG A 207 -32.27 -9.54 -23.18
C ARG A 207 -32.72 -10.58 -22.14
N ARG A 208 -32.35 -10.35 -20.86
CA ARG A 208 -32.76 -11.11 -19.65
C ARG A 208 -32.30 -12.57 -19.59
N LEU A 209 -31.27 -12.86 -18.80
CA LEU A 209 -31.15 -14.19 -18.19
C LEU A 209 -32.11 -14.27 -17.00
N PRO A 210 -33.01 -15.29 -16.94
CA PRO A 210 -33.84 -15.52 -15.76
C PRO A 210 -32.99 -15.99 -14.57
N LEU A 211 -33.40 -15.60 -13.37
CA LEU A 211 -32.70 -15.76 -12.08
C LEU A 211 -32.22 -17.20 -11.79
N GLY A 212 -32.80 -18.21 -12.45
CA GLY A 212 -32.45 -19.62 -12.29
C GLY A 212 -31.08 -20.02 -12.83
N ASP A 213 -30.55 -19.33 -13.84
CA ASP A 213 -29.26 -19.70 -14.45
C ASP A 213 -28.06 -19.16 -13.68
N CYS A 214 -28.21 -18.05 -12.96
CA CYS A 214 -27.18 -17.56 -12.02
C CYS A 214 -26.95 -18.55 -10.87
N LEU A 215 -27.98 -19.25 -10.40
CA LEU A 215 -27.86 -20.21 -9.30
C LEU A 215 -27.09 -21.48 -9.72
N LYS A 216 -27.20 -21.89 -10.99
CA LYS A 216 -26.43 -23.02 -11.53
C LYS A 216 -24.94 -22.69 -11.64
N ILE A 217 -24.61 -21.48 -12.08
CA ILE A 217 -23.21 -21.02 -12.15
C ILE A 217 -22.60 -20.91 -10.75
N LEU A 218 -23.37 -20.44 -9.76
CA LEU A 218 -22.89 -20.38 -8.36
C LEU A 218 -22.65 -21.76 -7.75
N LEU A 219 -23.48 -22.75 -8.08
CA LEU A 219 -23.39 -24.10 -7.52
C LEU A 219 -22.32 -24.98 -8.19
N THR A 220 -21.96 -24.71 -9.44
CA THR A 220 -20.94 -25.48 -10.17
C THR A 220 -19.50 -25.07 -9.79
N HIS A 221 -19.34 -23.98 -9.02
CA HIS A 221 -18.05 -23.52 -8.52
C HIS A 221 -17.86 -23.75 -7.00
N ILE A 222 -18.83 -24.38 -6.32
CA ILE A 222 -18.77 -24.67 -4.88
C ILE A 222 -18.73 -26.19 -4.59
N PHE A 223 -18.78 -27.06 -5.61
CA PHE A 223 -18.47 -28.50 -5.51
C PHE A 223 -17.38 -28.90 -6.49
#